data_AF-A0A8T5ID52-F1
#
_entry.id   AF-A0A8T5ID52-F1
#
_cell.length_a   1.000
_cell.length_b   1.000
_cell.length_c   1.000
_cell.angle_alpha   90.00
_cell.angle_beta   90.00
_cell.angle_gamma   90.00
#
_symmetry.space_group_name_H-M   'P 1'
#
loop_
_entity.id
_entity.type
_entity.pdbx_description
1 polymer ?
#
loop_
_entity_poly.entity_id
_entity_poly.type
_entity_poly.pdbx_seq_one_letter_code
_entity_poly.pdbx_strand_id
1 'polypeptide(L)'
;MSSTTLDQRNNAIVRGVPASYTEALAVHFGKGPTDLKLAKQQHEGYTEALRQQGVNVIQIPADDAFPDCVFVEDMAVSLGNKCFIPYPGHQTRRGEQPAVIEELGKHLELVYMTNEGMMDGGDVLRIGDVLFIGRSKRTNDSGIAQFRKFVEGEGLELRVIDIPEHVLHLTSMCSCPNDAILLLTDGTIPAHAFGEISGTEVIIIPAQEVRGANVIGFGNKMIVAKGYPTVTKELQSRGYELIHIDTTQISAADASLTCCSVFFR
;
A
#
# COMPACT_ATOMS: atom_id res chain seq x y z
N MET A 1 4.04 -2.97 -4.79
CA MET A 1 3.86 -2.62 -3.38
C MET A 1 4.78 -1.52 -3.00
N SER A 2 4.46 -0.83 -1.91
CA SER A 2 5.27 0.26 -1.43
C SER A 2 6.66 -0.21 -1.00
N SER A 3 6.87 -1.37 -0.38
CA SER A 3 8.18 -1.76 0.18
C SER A 3 9.03 -2.76 -0.63
N THR A 4 8.49 -3.36 -1.69
CA THR A 4 9.15 -4.44 -2.49
C THR A 4 9.55 -3.99 -3.89
N THR A 5 10.73 -4.41 -4.35
CA THR A 5 11.17 -4.27 -5.76
C THR A 5 10.37 -5.18 -6.69
N LEU A 6 10.48 -4.98 -8.01
CA LEU A 6 9.73 -5.74 -9.00
C LEU A 6 10.03 -7.25 -8.96
N ASP A 7 11.29 -7.64 -8.75
CA ASP A 7 11.73 -9.03 -8.63
C ASP A 7 11.25 -9.72 -7.33
N GLN A 8 10.79 -8.93 -6.36
CA GLN A 8 10.23 -9.39 -5.09
C GLN A 8 8.69 -9.50 -5.13
N ARG A 9 8.03 -9.26 -6.27
CA ARG A 9 6.56 -9.30 -6.42
C ARG A 9 6.07 -10.62 -7.04
N ASN A 10 6.62 -11.76 -6.62
CA ASN A 10 6.20 -13.07 -7.15
C ASN A 10 4.94 -13.59 -6.45
N ASN A 11 4.79 -13.28 -5.16
CA ASN A 11 3.66 -13.66 -4.35
C ASN A 11 2.95 -12.41 -3.81
N ALA A 12 1.66 -12.53 -3.56
CA ALA A 12 0.90 -11.51 -2.83
C ALA A 12 -0.13 -12.17 -1.91
N ILE A 13 -0.18 -11.74 -0.64
CA ILE A 13 -1.33 -12.01 0.21
C ILE A 13 -2.37 -10.93 -0.04
N VAL A 14 -3.60 -11.37 -0.21
CA VAL A 14 -4.81 -10.55 -0.26
C VAL A 14 -5.83 -11.14 0.71
N ARG A 15 -6.80 -10.34 1.18
CA ARG A 15 -7.85 -10.83 2.08
C ARG A 15 -9.22 -10.56 1.51
N GLY A 16 -10.12 -11.54 1.63
CA GLY A 16 -11.48 -11.41 1.11
C GLY A 16 -12.24 -10.22 1.71
N VAL A 17 -13.20 -9.69 0.95
CA VAL A 17 -14.10 -8.61 1.41
C VAL A 17 -15.14 -9.20 2.37
N PRO A 18 -15.18 -8.74 3.64
CA PRO A 18 -16.10 -9.27 4.65
C PRO A 18 -17.55 -8.85 4.37
N ALA A 19 -18.52 -9.57 4.92
CA ALA A 19 -19.93 -9.19 4.87
C ALA A 19 -20.19 -7.86 5.60
N SER A 20 -19.38 -7.55 6.61
CA SER A 20 -19.40 -6.29 7.36
C SER A 20 -18.72 -5.13 6.65
N TYR A 21 -18.22 -5.28 5.41
CA TYR A 21 -17.44 -4.24 4.71
C TYR A 21 -18.15 -2.89 4.61
N THR A 22 -19.49 -2.85 4.58
CA THR A 22 -20.28 -1.60 4.63
C THR A 22 -20.06 -0.75 5.89
N GLU A 23 -19.44 -1.32 6.91
CA GLU A 23 -19.07 -0.68 8.18
C GLU A 23 -17.58 -0.26 8.22
N ALA A 24 -16.84 -0.42 7.12
CA ALA A 24 -15.43 -0.04 7.01
C ALA A 24 -15.22 1.46 7.24
N LEU A 25 -14.03 1.81 7.72
CA LEU A 25 -13.68 3.18 8.06
C LEU A 25 -13.65 4.06 6.81
N ALA A 26 -14.37 5.19 6.86
CA ALA A 26 -14.40 6.19 5.79
C ALA A 26 -14.53 7.60 6.40
N VAL A 27 -13.39 8.19 6.76
CA VAL A 27 -13.28 9.44 7.51
C VAL A 27 -12.64 10.57 6.67
N HIS A 28 -11.85 10.26 5.66
CA HIS A 28 -10.99 11.21 4.96
C HIS A 28 -11.53 11.62 3.58
N PHE A 29 -11.92 10.67 2.73
CA PHE A 29 -12.30 10.89 1.33
C PHE A 29 -13.61 10.19 0.95
N GLY A 30 -13.83 8.98 1.47
CA GLY A 30 -15.00 8.15 1.19
C GLY A 30 -16.22 8.52 2.03
N LYS A 31 -17.37 7.94 1.66
CA LYS A 31 -18.63 8.01 2.44
C LYS A 31 -19.03 6.65 3.01
N GLY A 32 -18.11 5.68 2.98
CA GLY A 32 -18.36 4.28 3.25
C GLY A 32 -18.79 3.53 1.98
N PRO A 33 -18.41 2.25 1.84
CA PRO A 33 -18.89 1.41 0.75
C PRO A 33 -20.38 1.10 0.93
N THR A 34 -21.11 1.09 -0.17
CA THR A 34 -22.58 0.98 -0.18
C THR A 34 -23.11 -0.23 -0.93
N ASP A 35 -22.25 -0.88 -1.74
CA ASP A 35 -22.60 -2.07 -2.51
C ASP A 35 -21.56 -3.17 -2.27
N LEU A 36 -21.90 -4.07 -1.35
CA LEU A 36 -21.05 -5.21 -1.00
C LEU A 36 -20.81 -6.16 -2.18
N LYS A 37 -21.80 -6.32 -3.06
CA LYS A 37 -21.67 -7.22 -4.21
C LYS A 37 -20.67 -6.64 -5.20
N LEU A 38 -20.78 -5.34 -5.47
CA LEU A 38 -19.83 -4.63 -6.32
C LEU A 38 -18.43 -4.60 -5.68
N ALA A 39 -18.31 -4.40 -4.37
CA ALA A 39 -17.03 -4.46 -3.66
C ALA A 39 -16.31 -5.80 -3.85
N LYS A 40 -17.04 -6.92 -3.70
CA LYS A 40 -16.51 -8.26 -3.95
C LYS A 40 -16.07 -8.45 -5.40
N GLN A 41 -16.85 -7.95 -6.35
CA GLN A 41 -16.51 -8.02 -7.78
C GLN A 41 -15.26 -7.21 -8.12
N GLN A 42 -15.14 -6.00 -7.58
CA GLN A 42 -13.98 -5.12 -7.78
C GLN A 42 -12.71 -5.71 -7.17
N HIS A 43 -12.81 -6.26 -5.95
CA HIS A 43 -11.70 -6.97 -5.32
C HIS A 43 -11.28 -8.19 -6.14
N GLU A 44 -12.22 -9.00 -6.66
CA GLU A 44 -11.86 -10.12 -7.53
C GLU A 44 -11.22 -9.66 -8.85
N GLY A 45 -11.70 -8.56 -9.44
CA GLY A 45 -11.06 -7.97 -10.62
C GLY A 45 -9.61 -7.52 -10.35
N TYR A 46 -9.35 -6.99 -9.15
CA TYR A 46 -8.02 -6.65 -8.68
C TYR A 46 -7.13 -7.89 -8.50
N THR A 47 -7.61 -8.93 -7.81
CA THR A 47 -6.82 -10.15 -7.58
C THR A 47 -6.53 -10.88 -8.89
N GLU A 48 -7.48 -10.91 -9.82
CA GLU A 48 -7.28 -11.48 -11.15
C GLU A 48 -6.27 -10.68 -11.98
N ALA A 49 -6.29 -9.35 -11.90
CA ALA A 49 -5.29 -8.52 -12.57
C ALA A 49 -3.87 -8.81 -12.06
N LEU A 50 -3.70 -9.06 -10.75
CA LEU A 50 -2.42 -9.51 -10.17
C LEU A 50 -2.00 -10.87 -10.74
N ARG A 51 -2.91 -11.86 -10.77
CA ARG A 51 -2.62 -13.20 -11.33
C ARG A 51 -2.19 -13.13 -12.79
N GLN A 52 -2.82 -12.27 -13.58
CA GLN A 52 -2.46 -12.05 -14.98
C GLN A 52 -1.07 -11.42 -15.18
N GLN A 53 -0.49 -10.81 -14.14
CA GLN A 53 0.90 -10.35 -14.14
C GLN A 53 1.89 -11.42 -13.65
N GLY A 54 1.42 -12.65 -13.44
CA GLY A 54 2.24 -13.76 -12.97
C GLY A 54 2.41 -13.83 -11.46
N VAL A 55 1.66 -13.03 -10.70
CA VAL A 55 1.70 -13.06 -9.22
C VAL A 55 0.94 -14.29 -8.74
N ASN A 56 1.57 -15.08 -7.87
CA ASN A 56 0.89 -16.09 -7.08
C ASN A 56 0.09 -15.42 -5.96
N VAL A 57 -1.21 -15.24 -6.18
CA VAL A 57 -2.11 -14.59 -5.22
C VAL A 57 -2.65 -15.59 -4.21
N ILE A 58 -2.23 -15.42 -2.95
CA ILE A 58 -2.71 -16.17 -1.80
C ILE A 58 -3.83 -15.38 -1.14
N GLN A 59 -5.06 -15.86 -1.31
CA GLN A 59 -6.23 -15.20 -0.73
C GLN A 59 -6.60 -15.85 0.60
N ILE A 60 -6.42 -15.10 1.70
CA ILE A 60 -6.87 -15.53 3.02
C ILE A 60 -8.35 -15.18 3.25
N PRO A 61 -9.08 -15.94 4.11
CA PRO A 61 -10.49 -15.70 4.37
C PRO A 61 -10.77 -14.28 4.89
N ALA A 62 -11.92 -13.74 4.48
CA ALA A 62 -12.49 -12.54 5.08
C ALA A 62 -12.86 -12.80 6.54
N ASP A 63 -13.01 -11.73 7.33
CA ASP A 63 -13.45 -11.82 8.71
C ASP A 63 -14.49 -10.75 9.02
N ASP A 64 -15.72 -11.17 9.27
CA ASP A 64 -16.85 -10.27 9.49
C ASP A 64 -16.71 -9.47 10.79
N ALA A 65 -15.82 -9.86 11.71
CA ALA A 65 -15.50 -9.07 12.90
C ALA A 65 -14.67 -7.82 12.59
N PHE A 66 -14.05 -7.74 11.41
CA PHE A 66 -13.16 -6.66 11.01
C PHE A 66 -13.51 -6.13 9.61
N PRO A 67 -14.36 -5.08 9.52
CA PRO A 67 -14.79 -4.50 8.25
C PRO A 67 -13.65 -4.12 7.30
N ASP A 68 -12.52 -3.65 7.84
CA ASP A 68 -11.35 -3.19 7.08
C ASP A 68 -10.37 -4.32 6.72
N CYS A 69 -10.67 -5.60 7.03
CA CYS A 69 -9.69 -6.69 6.91
C CYS A 69 -9.14 -6.90 5.49
N VAL A 70 -9.86 -6.46 4.47
CA VAL A 70 -9.41 -6.47 3.07
C VAL A 70 -8.11 -5.66 2.87
N PHE A 71 -7.84 -4.65 3.71
CA PHE A 71 -6.68 -3.77 3.58
C PHE A 71 -5.45 -4.29 4.32
N VAL A 72 -4.86 -5.37 3.80
CA VAL A 72 -3.74 -6.07 4.44
C VAL A 72 -2.40 -5.32 4.41
N GLU A 73 -2.24 -4.27 3.60
CA GLU A 73 -0.99 -3.48 3.51
C GLU A 73 -0.50 -2.99 4.88
N ASP A 74 -1.43 -2.60 5.76
CA ASP A 74 -1.08 -2.07 7.08
C ASP A 74 -0.49 -3.13 8.03
N MET A 75 -0.73 -4.42 7.74
CA MET A 75 -0.47 -5.52 8.67
C MET A 75 0.96 -6.03 8.64
N ALA A 76 1.72 -5.73 7.58
CA ALA A 76 3.03 -6.32 7.33
C ALA A 76 3.86 -5.54 6.30
N VAL A 77 5.18 -5.54 6.47
CA VAL A 77 6.15 -4.96 5.52
C VAL A 77 7.20 -6.02 5.17
N SER A 78 7.16 -6.52 3.94
CA SER A 78 8.07 -7.57 3.47
C SER A 78 9.34 -6.98 2.86
N LEU A 79 10.49 -7.51 3.25
CA LEU A 79 11.79 -7.15 2.69
C LEU A 79 12.67 -8.39 2.56
N GLY A 80 13.01 -8.76 1.31
CA GLY A 80 13.79 -9.97 1.06
C GLY A 80 13.06 -11.23 1.53
N ASN A 81 13.69 -12.00 2.42
CA ASN A 81 13.11 -13.20 3.04
C ASN A 81 12.50 -12.92 4.43
N LYS A 82 12.48 -11.66 4.87
CA LYS A 82 11.95 -11.23 6.16
C LYS A 82 10.65 -10.45 5.99
N CYS A 83 9.85 -10.44 7.04
CA CYS A 83 8.66 -9.62 7.13
C CYS A 83 8.59 -8.93 8.49
N PHE A 84 8.52 -7.61 8.46
CA PHE A 84 8.29 -6.83 9.66
C PHE A 84 6.78 -6.78 9.96
N ILE A 85 6.42 -7.21 11.16
CA ILE A 85 5.05 -7.23 11.66
C ILE A 85 4.88 -6.01 12.58
N PRO A 86 4.30 -4.90 12.07
CA PRO A 86 4.14 -3.68 12.83
C PRO A 86 3.12 -3.85 13.97
N TYR A 87 2.99 -2.84 14.83
CA TYR A 87 1.89 -2.74 15.78
C TYR A 87 0.88 -1.69 15.28
N PRO A 88 -0.27 -2.09 14.67
CA PRO A 88 -1.16 -1.16 13.99
C PRO A 88 -1.59 0.03 14.86
N GLY A 89 -1.53 1.21 14.26
CA GLY A 89 -1.79 2.48 14.96
C GLY A 89 -3.25 2.62 15.39
N HIS A 90 -4.19 2.11 14.59
CA HIS A 90 -5.60 2.09 14.94
C HIS A 90 -5.97 0.83 15.72
N GLN A 91 -6.46 0.98 16.96
CA GLN A 91 -6.69 -0.14 17.88
C GLN A 91 -7.66 -1.19 17.34
N THR A 92 -8.70 -0.78 16.61
CA THR A 92 -9.72 -1.70 16.06
C THR A 92 -9.14 -2.64 15.00
N ARG A 93 -8.02 -2.25 14.35
CA ARG A 93 -7.40 -3.04 13.28
C ARG A 93 -6.41 -4.08 13.79
N ARG A 94 -6.02 -4.03 15.06
CA ARG A 94 -5.03 -4.97 15.64
C ARG A 94 -5.49 -6.42 15.60
N GLY A 95 -6.80 -6.66 15.67
CA GLY A 95 -7.37 -8.01 15.60
C GLY A 95 -7.32 -8.63 14.20
N GLU A 96 -7.00 -7.85 13.15
CA GLU A 96 -6.91 -8.34 11.78
C GLU A 96 -5.60 -9.12 11.52
N GLN A 97 -4.56 -8.79 12.29
CA GLN A 97 -3.18 -9.21 12.04
C GLN A 97 -2.91 -10.72 12.16
N PRO A 98 -3.52 -11.48 13.10
CA PRO A 98 -3.21 -12.91 13.27
C PRO A 98 -3.34 -13.74 12.00
N ALA A 99 -4.37 -13.50 11.18
CA ALA A 99 -4.57 -14.23 9.92
C ALA A 99 -3.48 -13.93 8.88
N VAL A 100 -3.00 -12.68 8.85
CA VAL A 100 -1.91 -12.26 7.94
C VAL A 100 -0.57 -12.84 8.42
N ILE A 101 -0.31 -12.80 9.72
CA ILE A 101 0.88 -13.39 10.37
C ILE A 101 0.96 -14.90 10.10
N GLU A 102 -0.14 -15.62 10.30
CA GLU A 102 -0.19 -17.07 10.10
C GLU A 102 0.20 -17.45 8.67
N GLU A 103 -0.31 -16.72 7.68
CA GLU A 103 0.01 -17.01 6.29
C GLU A 103 1.43 -16.58 5.91
N LEU A 104 1.86 -15.35 6.26
CA LEU A 104 3.22 -14.88 5.96
C LEU A 104 4.29 -15.74 6.62
N GLY A 105 4.04 -16.22 7.84
CA GLY A 105 4.99 -17.06 8.59
C GLY A 105 5.26 -18.41 7.96
N LYS A 106 4.48 -18.83 6.96
CA LYS A 106 4.75 -20.04 6.15
C LYS A 106 5.86 -19.80 5.12
N HIS A 107 6.13 -18.53 4.77
CA HIS A 107 6.99 -18.15 3.65
C HIS A 107 8.18 -17.27 4.07
N LEU A 108 8.05 -16.49 5.14
CA LEU A 108 9.01 -15.45 5.54
C LEU A 108 9.42 -15.58 7.01
N GLU A 109 10.61 -15.08 7.32
CA GLU A 109 11.06 -14.86 8.70
C GLU A 109 10.35 -13.63 9.28
N LEU A 110 9.54 -13.83 10.33
CA LEU A 110 8.76 -12.74 10.92
C LEU A 110 9.53 -12.02 12.03
N VAL A 111 9.62 -10.70 11.93
CA VAL A 111 10.21 -9.80 12.93
C VAL A 111 9.11 -8.92 13.50
N TYR A 112 8.86 -9.02 14.80
CA TYR A 112 7.74 -8.35 15.45
C TYR A 112 8.14 -7.02 16.08
N MET A 113 7.34 -5.98 15.83
CA MET A 113 7.40 -4.74 16.60
C MET A 113 6.90 -5.00 18.03
N THR A 114 7.54 -4.38 19.03
CA THR A 114 7.00 -4.33 20.38
C THR A 114 5.84 -3.34 20.48
N ASN A 115 4.95 -3.52 21.46
CA ASN A 115 3.84 -2.59 21.70
C ASN A 115 4.28 -1.19 22.22
N GLU A 116 5.58 -0.93 22.35
CA GLU A 116 6.13 0.38 22.66
C GLU A 116 6.17 1.31 21.43
N GLY A 117 5.98 0.75 20.23
CA GLY A 117 5.88 1.47 18.97
C GLY A 117 4.48 1.36 18.35
N MET A 118 4.19 2.22 17.39
CA MET A 118 3.04 2.10 16.49
C MET A 118 3.50 2.34 15.06
N MET A 119 2.96 1.58 14.13
CA MET A 119 3.24 1.71 12.70
C MET A 119 2.15 1.03 11.88
N ASP A 120 1.84 1.59 10.71
CA ASP A 120 1.06 0.93 9.68
C ASP A 120 1.95 0.75 8.43
N GLY A 121 1.85 -0.40 7.75
CA GLY A 121 2.62 -0.67 6.53
C GLY A 121 2.35 0.32 5.38
N GLY A 122 1.16 0.96 5.33
CA GLY A 122 0.86 2.05 4.39
C GLY A 122 1.75 3.29 4.54
N ASP A 123 2.48 3.44 5.65
CA ASP A 123 3.45 4.52 5.81
C ASP A 123 4.84 4.21 5.22
N VAL A 124 5.07 2.99 4.73
CA VAL A 124 6.36 2.63 4.09
C VAL A 124 6.25 2.80 2.60
N LEU A 125 7.31 3.29 1.95
CA LEU A 125 7.49 3.33 0.49
C LEU A 125 8.96 3.06 0.15
N ARG A 126 9.24 2.42 -0.97
CA ARG A 126 10.56 2.04 -1.45
C ARG A 126 10.71 2.49 -2.90
N ILE A 127 11.87 3.05 -3.20
CA ILE A 127 12.28 3.46 -4.53
C ILE A 127 13.75 3.04 -4.67
N GLY A 128 14.03 2.02 -5.46
CA GLY A 128 15.36 1.40 -5.53
C GLY A 128 15.88 0.99 -4.15
N ASP A 129 17.01 1.58 -3.75
CA ASP A 129 17.68 1.30 -2.46
C ASP A 129 17.30 2.31 -1.34
N VAL A 130 16.29 3.15 -1.56
CA VAL A 130 15.79 4.10 -0.57
C VAL A 130 14.43 3.64 -0.05
N LEU A 131 14.32 3.49 1.26
CA LEU A 131 13.08 3.36 1.99
C LEU A 131 12.67 4.70 2.60
N PHE A 132 11.40 5.02 2.46
CA PHE A 132 10.71 6.11 3.13
C PHE A 132 9.78 5.53 4.16
N ILE A 133 9.73 6.17 5.32
CA ILE A 133 8.72 5.91 6.35
C ILE A 133 8.05 7.21 6.74
N GLY A 134 6.73 7.23 6.64
CA GLY A 134 5.89 8.34 7.09
C GLY A 134 5.81 8.38 8.61
N ARG A 135 6.15 9.52 9.22
CA ARG A 135 5.77 9.83 10.60
C ARG A 135 4.35 10.40 10.57
N SER A 136 3.38 9.67 11.10
CA SER A 136 1.95 9.94 10.93
C SER A 136 1.17 9.74 12.24
N LYS A 137 -0.16 9.88 12.20
CA LYS A 137 -1.03 9.47 13.33
C LYS A 137 -1.00 7.96 13.60
N ARG A 138 -0.52 7.17 12.64
CA ARG A 138 -0.45 5.71 12.70
C ARG A 138 0.97 5.21 13.00
N THR A 139 1.99 5.98 12.64
CA THR A 139 3.39 5.62 12.76
C THR A 139 4.17 6.64 13.60
N ASN A 140 4.67 6.22 14.76
CA ASN A 140 5.37 7.09 15.72
C ASN A 140 6.90 6.88 15.73
N ASP A 141 7.64 7.75 16.44
CA ASP A 141 9.11 7.68 16.49
C ASP A 141 9.67 6.37 17.05
N SER A 142 8.96 5.75 17.99
CA SER A 142 9.32 4.44 18.53
C SER A 142 9.18 3.34 17.47
N GLY A 143 8.09 3.35 16.70
CA GLY A 143 7.88 2.45 15.57
C GLY A 143 8.95 2.64 14.48
N ILE A 144 9.26 3.89 14.14
CA ILE A 144 10.33 4.24 13.19
C ILE A 144 11.70 3.73 13.68
N ALA A 145 12.01 3.87 14.96
CA ALA A 145 13.27 3.38 15.52
C ALA A 145 13.39 1.86 15.47
N GLN A 146 12.29 1.13 15.70
CA GLN A 146 12.26 -0.33 15.55
C GLN A 146 12.36 -0.77 14.10
N PHE A 147 11.65 -0.09 13.19
CA PHE A 147 11.76 -0.35 11.76
C PHE A 147 13.18 -0.07 11.23
N ARG A 148 13.84 0.98 11.73
CA ARG A 148 15.24 1.29 11.40
C ARG A 148 16.18 0.14 11.75
N LYS A 149 15.98 -0.53 12.90
CA LYS A 149 16.76 -1.72 13.28
C LYS A 149 16.45 -2.92 12.38
N PHE A 150 15.20 -3.06 11.94
CA PHE A 150 14.80 -4.13 11.02
C PHE A 150 15.51 -4.02 9.65
N VAL A 151 15.68 -2.81 9.13
CA VAL A 151 16.33 -2.56 7.83
C VAL A 151 17.86 -2.41 7.94
N GLU A 152 18.42 -2.47 9.15
CA GLU A 152 19.84 -2.31 9.38
C GLU A 152 20.62 -3.47 8.75
N GLY A 153 21.65 -3.15 7.96
CA GLY A 153 22.46 -4.15 7.25
C GLY A 153 21.88 -4.64 5.93
N GLU A 154 20.67 -4.22 5.55
CA GLU A 154 20.04 -4.57 4.26
C GLU A 154 20.56 -3.72 3.08
N GLY A 155 21.48 -2.79 3.33
CA GLY A 155 22.04 -1.90 2.31
C GLY A 155 21.10 -0.78 1.87
N LEU A 156 20.00 -0.56 2.58
CA LEU A 156 18.98 0.44 2.26
C LEU A 156 19.17 1.73 3.05
N GLU A 157 18.95 2.86 2.39
CA GLU A 157 18.83 4.16 3.06
C GLU A 157 17.41 4.33 3.61
N LEU A 158 17.25 4.65 4.90
CA LEU A 158 15.93 4.94 5.49
C LEU A 158 15.74 6.44 5.77
N ARG A 159 14.86 7.08 4.99
CA ARG A 159 14.43 8.49 5.12
C ARG A 159 13.06 8.58 5.82
N VAL A 160 12.90 9.58 6.67
CA VAL A 160 11.63 9.84 7.39
C VAL A 160 10.95 11.05 6.76
N ILE A 161 9.64 10.95 6.50
CA ILE A 161 8.82 12.04 5.98
C ILE A 161 7.73 12.36 7.00
N ASP A 162 7.59 13.63 7.40
CA ASP A 162 6.49 14.06 8.25
C ASP A 162 5.18 14.13 7.44
N ILE A 163 4.17 13.35 7.86
CA ILE A 163 2.88 13.25 7.18
C ILE A 163 1.90 14.28 7.78
N PRO A 164 1.28 15.15 6.96
CA PRO A 164 0.29 16.12 7.45
C PRO A 164 -0.89 15.44 8.17
N GLU A 165 -1.44 16.07 9.21
CA GLU A 165 -2.47 15.47 10.08
C GLU A 165 -3.77 14.99 9.38
N HIS A 166 -4.06 15.53 8.19
CA HIS A 166 -5.25 15.21 7.40
C HIS A 166 -5.02 14.07 6.40
N VAL A 167 -3.77 13.66 6.22
CA VAL A 167 -3.36 12.51 5.40
C VAL A 167 -3.28 11.28 6.30
N LEU A 168 -3.85 10.17 5.83
CA LEU A 168 -3.89 8.92 6.60
C LEU A 168 -2.52 8.22 6.63
N HIS A 169 -1.98 7.93 5.44
CA HIS A 169 -0.68 7.27 5.28
C HIS A 169 0.14 7.90 4.15
N LEU A 170 1.46 7.65 4.14
CA LEU A 170 2.33 8.03 3.01
C LEU A 170 1.79 7.53 1.65
N THR A 171 1.39 6.26 1.54
CA THR A 171 0.86 5.67 0.29
C THR A 171 -0.52 6.21 -0.13
N SER A 172 -1.18 7.00 0.73
CA SER A 172 -2.40 7.73 0.36
C SER A 172 -2.13 8.86 -0.63
N MET A 173 -0.93 9.45 -0.59
CA MET A 173 -0.59 10.62 -1.42
C MET A 173 0.39 10.29 -2.54
N CYS A 174 1.09 9.16 -2.47
CA CYS A 174 2.07 8.79 -3.46
C CYS A 174 2.17 7.28 -3.68
N SER A 175 2.69 6.89 -4.85
CA SER A 175 3.10 5.51 -5.10
C SER A 175 4.31 5.46 -6.04
N CYS A 176 5.05 4.35 -5.96
CA CYS A 176 6.19 4.07 -6.81
C CYS A 176 5.95 2.75 -7.55
N PRO A 177 5.35 2.79 -8.75
CA PRO A 177 5.05 1.57 -9.50
C PRO A 177 6.34 0.87 -9.98
N ASN A 178 7.41 1.63 -10.22
CA ASN A 178 8.78 1.19 -10.54
C ASN A 178 9.80 2.24 -10.08
N ASP A 179 11.10 1.92 -10.12
CA ASP A 179 12.17 2.80 -9.62
C ASP A 179 12.38 4.09 -10.43
N ALA A 180 11.79 4.19 -11.63
CA ALA A 180 11.96 5.34 -12.50
C ALA A 180 10.97 6.48 -12.19
N ILE A 181 9.84 6.21 -11.54
CA ILE A 181 8.82 7.23 -11.27
C ILE A 181 8.28 7.18 -9.84
N LEU A 182 8.12 8.36 -9.26
CA LEU A 182 7.32 8.61 -8.06
C LEU A 182 6.08 9.41 -8.48
N LEU A 183 4.90 8.80 -8.39
CA LEU A 183 3.65 9.53 -8.52
C LEU A 183 3.36 10.21 -7.19
N LEU A 184 3.28 11.54 -7.20
CA LEU A 184 3.03 12.34 -6.00
C LEU A 184 1.83 13.25 -6.23
N THR A 185 0.86 13.19 -5.33
CA THR A 185 -0.30 14.07 -5.39
C THR A 185 0.04 15.47 -4.91
N ASP A 186 -0.39 16.47 -5.67
CA ASP A 186 -0.18 17.88 -5.35
C ASP A 186 -0.83 18.30 -4.01
N GLY A 187 -0.24 19.29 -3.35
CA GLY A 187 -0.86 20.00 -2.21
C GLY A 187 -0.76 19.34 -0.84
N THR A 188 -0.01 18.24 -0.66
CA THR A 188 0.14 17.60 0.67
C THR A 188 1.60 17.48 1.12
N ILE A 189 2.38 16.60 0.51
CA ILE A 189 3.80 16.40 0.79
C ILE A 189 4.58 17.10 -0.32
N PRO A 190 5.46 18.05 0.00
CA PRO A 190 6.23 18.72 -1.04
C PRO A 190 7.26 17.76 -1.64
N ALA A 191 7.46 17.82 -2.96
CA ALA A 191 8.36 16.90 -3.68
C ALA A 191 9.79 16.86 -3.09
N HIS A 192 10.30 18.00 -2.59
CA HIS A 192 11.63 18.07 -1.98
C HIS A 192 11.76 17.24 -0.69
N ALA A 193 10.66 16.85 -0.03
CA ALA A 193 10.69 15.99 1.15
C ALA A 193 11.24 14.59 0.84
N PHE A 194 11.16 14.15 -0.42
CA PHE A 194 11.74 12.88 -0.86
C PHE A 194 13.25 12.98 -1.11
N GLY A 195 13.80 14.19 -1.19
CA GLY A 195 15.19 14.43 -1.58
C GLY A 195 15.47 14.00 -3.03
N GLU A 196 16.74 14.02 -3.41
CA GLU A 196 17.16 13.46 -4.71
C GLU A 196 17.19 11.92 -4.62
N ILE A 197 16.66 11.28 -5.66
CA ILE A 197 16.69 9.83 -5.83
C ILE A 197 17.21 9.58 -7.25
N SER A 198 18.39 8.96 -7.35
CA SER A 198 19.07 8.78 -8.63
C SER A 198 18.21 7.97 -9.60
N GLY A 199 17.88 8.56 -10.74
CA GLY A 199 17.11 7.90 -11.80
C GLY A 199 15.59 7.92 -11.62
N THR A 200 15.06 8.61 -10.60
CA THR A 200 13.62 8.72 -10.35
C THR A 200 13.10 10.11 -10.73
N GLU A 201 12.08 10.16 -11.57
CA GLU A 201 11.29 11.36 -11.87
C GLU A 201 10.12 11.47 -10.88
N VAL A 202 9.91 12.65 -10.28
CA VAL A 202 8.69 12.93 -9.51
C VAL A 202 7.63 13.51 -10.44
N ILE A 203 6.53 12.78 -10.62
CA ILE A 203 5.39 13.20 -11.43
C ILE A 203 4.29 13.70 -10.51
N ILE A 204 3.93 14.97 -10.67
CA ILE A 204 2.89 15.61 -9.87
C ILE A 204 1.51 15.31 -10.46
N ILE A 205 0.65 14.66 -9.68
CA ILE A 205 -0.74 14.36 -10.03
C ILE A 205 -1.66 15.40 -9.36
N PRO A 206 -2.66 15.94 -10.08
CA PRO A 206 -3.61 16.89 -9.49
C PRO A 206 -4.32 16.31 -8.27
N ALA A 207 -4.54 17.13 -7.23
CA ALA A 207 -5.18 16.72 -5.99
C ALA A 207 -6.56 16.06 -6.19
N GLN A 208 -7.30 16.42 -7.25
CA GLN A 208 -8.60 15.85 -7.59
C GLN A 208 -8.51 14.38 -8.06
N GLU A 209 -7.33 13.95 -8.52
CA GLU A 209 -7.05 12.58 -8.95
C GLU A 209 -6.17 11.82 -7.96
N VAL A 210 -6.13 12.23 -6.68
CA VAL A 210 -5.32 11.59 -5.61
C VAL A 210 -5.43 10.06 -5.60
N ARG A 211 -6.64 9.52 -5.77
CA ARG A 211 -6.90 8.08 -5.79
C ARG A 211 -6.34 7.37 -7.02
N GLY A 212 -6.18 8.09 -8.13
CA GLY A 212 -5.51 7.58 -9.32
C GLY A 212 -3.99 7.48 -9.15
N ALA A 213 -3.39 8.28 -8.26
CA ALA A 213 -1.95 8.28 -8.02
C ALA A 213 -1.45 7.02 -7.28
N ASN A 214 -2.34 6.14 -6.81
CA ASN A 214 -2.01 4.87 -6.19
C ASN A 214 -1.98 3.77 -7.27
N VAL A 215 -0.77 3.42 -7.74
CA VAL A 215 -0.54 2.57 -8.91
C VAL A 215 0.39 1.42 -8.56
N ILE A 216 0.13 0.24 -9.13
CA ILE A 216 0.98 -0.95 -8.96
C ILE A 216 1.63 -1.31 -10.30
N GLY A 217 2.96 -1.35 -10.36
CA GLY A 217 3.72 -1.69 -11.56
C GLY A 217 4.22 -3.13 -11.62
N PHE A 218 4.34 -3.65 -12.85
CA PHE A 218 4.86 -4.96 -13.25
C PHE A 218 5.69 -4.81 -14.53
N GLY A 219 6.84 -4.14 -14.43
CA GLY A 219 7.65 -3.76 -15.60
C GLY A 219 6.96 -2.68 -16.43
N ASN A 220 6.63 -2.97 -17.70
CA ASN A 220 5.94 -2.03 -18.59
C ASN A 220 4.42 -1.92 -18.33
N LYS A 221 3.85 -2.86 -17.58
CA LYS A 221 2.41 -2.88 -17.28
C LYS A 221 2.15 -2.27 -15.91
N MET A 222 1.05 -1.53 -15.78
CA MET A 222 0.63 -0.90 -14.53
C MET A 222 -0.86 -1.12 -14.29
N ILE A 223 -1.21 -1.51 -13.07
CA ILE A 223 -2.60 -1.55 -12.60
C ILE A 223 -2.95 -0.16 -12.06
N VAL A 224 -3.97 0.45 -12.63
CA VAL A 224 -4.46 1.80 -12.30
C VAL A 224 -5.94 1.76 -11.99
N ALA A 225 -6.40 2.68 -11.13
CA ALA A 225 -7.83 2.85 -10.91
C ALA A 225 -8.50 3.51 -12.12
N LYS A 226 -9.74 3.12 -12.43
CA LYS A 226 -10.54 3.73 -13.50
C LYS A 226 -11.08 5.09 -13.05
N GLY A 227 -11.14 6.04 -13.99
CA GLY A 227 -11.77 7.36 -13.75
C GLY A 227 -10.79 8.51 -13.50
N TYR A 228 -9.49 8.29 -13.65
CA TYR A 228 -8.43 9.28 -13.44
C TYR A 228 -7.71 9.60 -14.77
N PRO A 229 -8.27 10.51 -15.60
CA PRO A 229 -7.78 10.78 -16.94
C PRO A 229 -6.40 11.42 -16.99
N THR A 230 -6.04 12.28 -16.04
CA THR A 230 -4.69 12.86 -15.96
C THR A 230 -3.66 11.77 -15.71
N VAL A 231 -3.88 10.93 -14.70
CA VAL A 231 -2.98 9.81 -14.40
C VAL A 231 -2.84 8.88 -15.61
N THR A 232 -3.97 8.51 -16.22
CA THR A 232 -3.99 7.65 -17.41
C THR A 232 -3.13 8.23 -18.54
N LYS A 233 -3.32 9.52 -18.84
CA LYS A 233 -2.59 10.21 -19.90
C LYS A 233 -1.09 10.32 -19.60
N GLU A 234 -0.73 10.67 -18.36
CA GLU A 234 0.68 10.84 -17.95
C GLU A 234 1.47 9.53 -18.03
N LEU A 235 0.85 8.40 -17.67
CA LEU A 235 1.51 7.09 -17.75
C LEU A 235 1.55 6.56 -19.19
N GLN A 236 0.47 6.71 -19.97
CA GLN A 236 0.45 6.28 -21.37
C GLN A 236 1.42 7.08 -22.25
N SER A 237 1.56 8.39 -22.01
CA SER A 237 2.51 9.23 -22.76
C SER A 237 3.97 8.81 -22.55
N ARG A 238 4.25 8.10 -21.45
CA ARG A 238 5.55 7.51 -21.10
C ARG A 238 5.72 6.06 -21.59
N GLY A 239 4.72 5.51 -22.29
CA GLY A 239 4.79 4.19 -22.92
C GLY A 239 4.31 3.02 -22.06
N TYR A 240 3.75 3.29 -20.88
CA TYR A 240 3.23 2.23 -20.02
C TYR A 240 1.90 1.67 -20.52
N GLU A 241 1.74 0.36 -20.40
CA GLU A 241 0.49 -0.35 -20.66
C GLU A 241 -0.38 -0.36 -19.40
N LEU A 242 -1.60 0.15 -19.48
CA LEU A 242 -2.46 0.32 -18.31
C LEU A 242 -3.57 -0.73 -18.24
N ILE A 243 -3.71 -1.33 -17.06
CA ILE A 243 -4.80 -2.23 -16.69
C ILE A 243 -5.72 -1.46 -15.76
N HIS A 244 -6.89 -1.07 -16.27
CA HIS A 244 -7.85 -0.29 -15.50
C HIS A 244 -8.75 -1.18 -14.65
N ILE A 245 -8.75 -0.93 -13.34
CA ILE A 245 -9.62 -1.59 -12.37
C ILE A 245 -10.62 -0.58 -11.83
N ASP A 246 -11.90 -0.95 -11.80
CA ASP A 246 -12.89 -0.17 -11.06
C ASP A 246 -12.69 -0.42 -9.56
N THR A 247 -12.40 0.64 -8.82
CA THR A 247 -12.14 0.59 -7.38
C THR A 247 -13.15 1.43 -6.60
N THR A 248 -14.29 1.79 -7.18
CA THR A 248 -15.22 2.76 -6.54
C THR A 248 -15.68 2.35 -5.14
N GLN A 249 -15.88 1.06 -4.85
CA GLN A 249 -16.22 0.58 -3.51
C GLN A 249 -15.00 0.38 -2.61
N ILE A 250 -13.80 0.15 -3.17
CA ILE A 250 -12.54 0.16 -2.42
C ILE A 250 -12.24 1.59 -1.93
N SER A 251 -12.28 2.55 -2.86
CA SER A 251 -12.06 3.97 -2.59
C SER A 251 -13.11 4.58 -1.65
N ALA A 252 -14.29 3.97 -1.54
CA ALA A 252 -15.35 4.41 -0.63
C ALA A 252 -15.01 4.19 0.86
N ALA A 253 -14.08 3.28 1.17
CA ALA A 253 -13.55 2.99 2.51
C ALA A 253 -12.14 3.58 2.71
N ASP A 254 -11.89 4.75 2.12
CA ASP A 254 -10.61 5.46 2.16
C ASP A 254 -9.37 4.71 1.64
N ALA A 255 -9.53 3.57 0.99
CA ALA A 255 -8.44 2.73 0.52
C ALA A 255 -8.16 2.90 -0.98
N SER A 256 -7.11 2.24 -1.47
CA SER A 256 -6.72 2.21 -2.88
C SER A 256 -6.05 0.86 -3.23
N LEU A 257 -5.49 0.72 -4.43
CA LEU A 257 -4.99 -0.56 -4.95
C LEU A 257 -3.89 -1.19 -4.08
N THR A 258 -2.93 -0.39 -3.60
CA THR A 258 -1.81 -0.90 -2.80
C THR A 258 -2.29 -1.48 -1.47
N CYS A 259 -3.34 -0.89 -0.88
CA CYS A 259 -3.89 -1.27 0.42
C CYS A 259 -4.35 -2.73 0.47
N CYS A 260 -4.81 -3.28 -0.65
CA CYS A 260 -5.42 -4.60 -0.74
C CYS A 260 -4.42 -5.76 -0.79
N SER A 261 -3.11 -5.51 -0.72
CA SER A 261 -2.11 -6.58 -0.86
C SER A 261 -0.82 -6.33 -0.09
N VAL A 262 -0.19 -7.44 0.34
CA VAL A 262 1.21 -7.48 0.77
C VAL A 262 1.97 -8.37 -0.19
N PHE A 263 2.91 -7.81 -0.93
CA PHE A 263 3.78 -8.56 -1.85
C PHE A 263 5.00 -9.13 -1.12
N PHE A 264 5.51 -10.25 -1.62
CA PHE A 264 6.74 -10.88 -1.14
C PHE A 264 7.34 -11.83 -2.19
N ARG A 265 8.60 -12.21 -1.98
CA ARG A 265 9.38 -13.03 -2.91
C ARG A 265 8.85 -14.44 -3.06
#